data_AF-A0A7S1E999-F1
#
_entry.id   AF-A0A7S1E999-F1
#
_cell.length_a   1.000
_cell.length_b   1.000
_cell.length_c   1.000
_cell.angle_alpha   90.00
_cell.angle_beta   90.00
_cell.angle_gamma   90.00
#
_symmetry.space_group_name_H-M   'P 1'
#
loop_
_entity.id
_entity.type
_entity.pdbx_description
1 polymer ?
#
loop_
_entity_poly.entity_id
_entity_poly.type
_entity_poly.pdbx_seq_one_letter_code
_entity_poly.pdbx_strand_id
1 'polypeptide(L)'
;RIYWAFVGNHHARELFTLPLFSAAYWTEVLTMLKWYAFLIPRPNRYVGHNPLARMAMFSMYFLLSLYMIATGFALYGEGLGMGSWADVLFGWVIPLHGQSQDVHTFHHLGMWVLIV
;
A
#
# COMPACT_ATOMS: atom_id res chain seq x y z
N ARG A 1 -5.81 11.47 -7.83
CA ARG A 1 -6.41 11.15 -6.51
C ARG A 1 -5.47 11.50 -5.35
N ILE A 2 -4.19 11.09 -5.40
CA ILE A 2 -3.16 11.45 -4.40
C ILE A 2 -3.06 12.98 -4.22
N TYR A 3 -3.08 13.76 -5.32
CA TYR A 3 -3.10 15.22 -5.26
C TYR A 3 -4.23 15.78 -4.37
N TRP A 4 -5.44 15.26 -4.50
CA TRP A 4 -6.60 15.65 -3.70
C TRP A 4 -6.53 15.15 -2.25
N ALA A 5 -5.69 14.15 -1.94
CA ALA A 5 -5.44 13.77 -0.55
C ALA A 5 -4.54 14.79 0.18
N PHE A 6 -3.62 15.45 -0.53
CA PHE A 6 -2.81 16.53 0.02
C PHE A 6 -3.55 17.87 0.05
N VAL A 7 -4.31 18.18 -1.01
CA VAL A 7 -4.97 19.49 -1.20
C VAL A 7 -6.42 19.51 -0.70
N GLY A 8 -7.07 18.36 -0.53
CA GLY A 8 -8.49 18.25 -0.19
C GLY A 8 -8.84 18.32 1.30
N ASN A 9 -10.14 18.15 1.58
CA ASN A 9 -10.81 18.33 2.88
C ASN A 9 -10.37 17.29 3.95
N HIS A 10 -10.73 17.51 5.22
CA HIS A 10 -10.38 16.64 6.36
C HIS A 10 -10.68 15.14 6.11
N HIS A 11 -11.80 14.81 5.48
CA HIS A 11 -12.13 13.42 5.11
C HIS A 11 -11.24 12.83 4.01
N ALA A 12 -10.66 13.64 3.13
CA ALA A 12 -9.68 13.18 2.14
C ALA A 12 -8.30 12.94 2.79
N ARG A 13 -7.99 13.62 3.89
CA ARG A 13 -6.75 13.45 4.67
C ARG A 13 -6.78 12.25 5.61
N GLU A 14 -7.96 11.84 6.07
CA GLU A 14 -8.12 10.68 6.98
C GLU A 14 -7.59 9.37 6.39
N LEU A 15 -7.62 9.22 5.06
CA LEU A 15 -7.07 8.04 4.37
C LEU A 15 -5.53 8.02 4.36
N PHE A 16 -4.87 9.16 4.57
CA PHE A 16 -3.43 9.35 4.37
C PHE A 16 -2.64 9.71 5.62
N THR A 17 -3.27 10.32 6.63
CA THR A 17 -2.61 10.63 7.90
C THR A 17 -2.83 9.49 8.90
N LEU A 18 -2.00 8.46 8.82
CA LEU A 18 -1.89 7.47 9.90
C LEU A 18 -1.05 8.07 11.03
N PRO A 19 -1.58 8.19 12.27
CA PRO A 19 -0.80 8.66 13.41
C PRO A 19 0.13 7.54 13.91
N LEU A 20 1.07 7.11 13.07
CA LEU A 20 2.03 6.01 13.32
C LEU A 20 2.92 6.28 14.55
N PHE A 21 3.08 7.54 14.94
CA PHE A 21 3.88 7.93 16.11
C PHE A 21 3.05 7.99 17.41
N SER A 22 1.74 7.74 17.36
CA SER A 22 0.89 7.73 18.55
C SER A 22 0.82 6.34 19.17
N ALA A 23 1.27 6.20 20.42
CA ALA A 23 1.13 4.96 21.17
C ALA A 23 -0.33 4.55 21.39
N ALA A 24 -1.24 5.53 21.51
CA ALA A 24 -2.68 5.27 21.60
C ALA A 24 -3.21 4.57 20.34
N TYR A 25 -2.74 4.97 19.16
CA TYR A 25 -3.15 4.37 17.88
C TYR A 25 -2.76 2.89 17.81
N TRP A 26 -1.54 2.54 18.19
CA TRP A 26 -1.08 1.15 18.23
C TRP A 26 -1.84 0.31 19.25
N THR A 27 -2.23 0.90 20.37
CA THR A 27 -3.07 0.23 21.37
C THR A 27 -4.44 -0.15 20.80
N GLU A 28 -5.05 0.72 19.99
CA GLU A 28 -6.31 0.44 19.33
C GLU A 28 -6.18 -0.60 18.21
N VAL A 29 -5.09 -0.54 17.42
CA VAL A 29 -4.77 -1.56 16.41
C VAL A 29 -4.62 -2.95 17.06
N LEU A 30 -3.87 -3.05 18.15
CA LEU A 30 -3.70 -4.30 18.90
C LEU A 30 -5.02 -4.78 19.52
N THR A 31 -5.86 -3.85 20.00
CA THR A 31 -7.21 -4.18 20.50
C THR A 31 -8.07 -4.77 19.39
N MET A 32 -8.00 -4.23 18.17
CA MET A 32 -8.72 -4.79 17.02
C MET A 32 -8.18 -6.15 16.60
N LEU A 33 -6.85 -6.34 16.58
CA LEU A 33 -6.25 -7.64 16.29
C LEU A 33 -6.69 -8.70 17.31
N LYS A 34 -6.69 -8.37 18.61
CA LYS A 34 -7.19 -9.26 19.66
C LYS A 34 -8.66 -9.59 19.46
N TRP A 35 -9.47 -8.63 19.04
CA TRP A 35 -10.89 -8.87 18.77
C TRP A 35 -11.09 -9.79 17.57
N TYR A 36 -10.38 -9.57 16.46
CA TYR A 36 -10.43 -10.45 15.28
C TYR A 36 -9.84 -11.84 15.55
N ALA A 37 -8.89 -11.95 16.48
CA ALA A 37 -8.38 -13.23 16.98
C ALA A 37 -9.29 -13.87 18.04
N PHE A 38 -10.48 -13.31 18.31
CA PHE A 38 -11.45 -13.79 19.30
C PHE A 38 -10.92 -13.85 20.75
N LEU A 39 -9.89 -13.08 21.08
CA LEU A 39 -9.29 -13.00 22.41
C LEU A 39 -10.04 -12.06 23.37
N ILE A 40 -10.85 -11.15 22.83
CA ILE A 40 -11.67 -10.22 23.62
C ILE A 40 -13.13 -10.19 23.11
N PRO A 41 -14.12 -9.98 24.01
CA PRO A 41 -15.52 -10.12 23.64
C PRO A 41 -16.10 -8.92 22.88
N ARG A 42 -15.53 -7.71 23.04
CA ARG A 42 -16.04 -6.49 22.40
C ARG A 42 -14.91 -5.53 21.97
N PRO A 43 -15.02 -4.91 20.78
CA PRO A 43 -14.12 -3.85 20.35
C PRO A 43 -14.53 -2.48 20.92
N ASN A 44 -13.63 -1.51 20.84
CA ASN A 44 -13.97 -0.09 21.04
C ASN A 44 -14.93 0.40 19.92
N ARG A 45 -15.74 1.42 20.22
CA ARG A 45 -16.61 2.05 19.21
C ARG A 45 -15.81 3.06 18.39
N TYR A 46 -15.76 2.86 17.08
CA TYR A 46 -15.12 3.80 16.14
C TYR A 46 -16.19 4.47 15.26
N VAL A 47 -15.98 5.73 14.92
CA VAL A 47 -16.77 6.45 13.91
C VAL A 47 -15.99 6.41 12.59
N GLY A 48 -16.58 5.88 11.54
CA GLY A 48 -15.90 5.68 10.24
C GLY A 48 -15.09 4.38 10.18
N HIS A 49 -13.82 4.47 9.77
CA HIS A 49 -12.94 3.29 9.66
C HIS A 49 -12.20 3.03 10.97
N ASN A 50 -12.17 1.77 11.40
CA ASN A 50 -11.35 1.38 12.55
C ASN A 50 -9.84 1.55 12.23
N PRO A 51 -8.97 1.73 13.24
CA PRO A 51 -7.53 1.93 13.05
C PRO A 51 -6.85 0.83 12.23
N LEU A 52 -7.25 -0.42 12.41
CA LEU A 52 -6.70 -1.55 11.65
C LEU A 52 -7.08 -1.47 10.17
N ALA A 53 -8.32 -1.11 9.85
CA ALA A 53 -8.79 -0.90 8.48
C ALA A 53 -8.08 0.29 7.82
N ARG A 54 -7.86 1.40 8.56
CA ARG A 54 -7.06 2.54 8.05
C ARG A 54 -5.63 2.13 7.73
N MET A 55 -5.01 1.33 8.60
CA MET A 55 -3.67 0.79 8.37
C MET A 55 -3.64 -0.11 7.13
N ALA A 56 -4.60 -1.02 6.99
CA ALA A 56 -4.72 -1.90 5.83
C ALA A 56 -4.93 -1.12 4.52
N MET A 57 -5.80 -0.11 4.50
CA MET A 57 -5.98 0.73 3.32
C MET A 57 -4.68 1.46 2.94
N PHE A 58 -3.91 1.97 3.89
CA PHE A 58 -2.64 2.62 3.58
C PHE A 58 -1.58 1.64 3.06
N SER A 59 -1.37 0.52 3.74
CA SER A 59 -0.32 -0.42 3.37
C SER A 59 -0.68 -1.29 2.17
N MET A 60 -1.87 -1.89 2.16
CA MET A 60 -2.28 -2.85 1.14
C MET A 60 -2.89 -2.19 -0.09
N TYR A 61 -3.40 -0.97 0.01
CA TYR A 61 -3.94 -0.27 -1.17
C TYR A 61 -3.01 0.83 -1.66
N PHE A 62 -2.64 1.78 -0.81
CA PHE A 62 -1.82 2.93 -1.26
C PHE A 62 -0.38 2.53 -1.58
N LEU A 63 0.36 1.93 -0.64
CA LEU A 63 1.75 1.53 -0.89
C LEU A 63 1.84 0.45 -1.97
N LEU A 64 0.92 -0.52 -1.96
CA LEU A 64 0.88 -1.55 -2.99
C LEU A 64 0.59 -0.96 -4.38
N SER A 65 -0.31 0.02 -4.50
CA SER A 65 -0.53 0.68 -5.79
C SER A 65 0.72 1.39 -6.31
N LEU A 66 1.50 2.03 -5.44
CA LEU A 66 2.79 2.62 -5.83
C LEU A 66 3.80 1.56 -6.28
N TYR A 67 3.84 0.43 -5.57
CA TYR A 67 4.65 -0.73 -5.95
C TYR A 67 4.25 -1.28 -7.33
N MET A 68 2.95 -1.42 -7.59
CA MET A 68 2.42 -1.88 -8.87
C MET A 68 2.75 -0.91 -10.02
N ILE A 69 2.73 0.40 -9.75
CA ILE A 69 3.15 1.41 -10.74
C ILE A 69 4.64 1.25 -11.06
N ALA A 70 5.50 1.13 -10.04
CA ALA A 70 6.95 1.03 -10.24
C ALA A 70 7.34 -0.24 -11.00
N THR A 71 6.81 -1.39 -10.57
CA THR A 71 7.05 -2.68 -11.23
C THR A 71 6.43 -2.75 -12.62
N GLY A 72 5.22 -2.22 -12.80
CA GLY A 72 4.58 -2.16 -14.12
C GLY A 72 5.36 -1.32 -15.12
N PHE A 73 5.87 -0.15 -14.71
CA PHE A 73 6.71 0.67 -15.59
C PHE A 73 8.09 0.06 -15.85
N ALA A 74 8.67 -0.68 -14.89
CA ALA A 74 9.93 -1.38 -15.10
C ALA A 74 9.78 -2.45 -16.20
N LEU A 75 8.73 -3.28 -16.14
CA LEU A 75 8.43 -4.28 -17.15
C LEU A 75 8.05 -3.66 -18.50
N TYR A 76 7.34 -2.53 -18.48
CA TYR A 76 7.05 -1.77 -19.69
C TYR A 76 8.31 -1.20 -20.34
N GLY A 77 9.28 -0.72 -19.54
CA GLY A 77 10.58 -0.24 -19.98
C GLY A 77 11.43 -1.33 -20.65
N GLU A 78 11.39 -2.56 -20.13
CA GLU A 78 12.03 -3.71 -20.74
C GLU A 78 11.49 -4.00 -22.15
N GLY A 79 10.16 -3.91 -22.34
CA GLY A 79 9.52 -4.08 -23.64
C GLY A 79 9.75 -2.90 -24.61
N LEU A 80 9.85 -1.67 -24.10
CA LEU A 80 10.17 -0.48 -24.90
C LEU A 80 11.61 -0.45 -25.40
N GLY A 81 12.51 -1.15 -24.72
CA GLY A 81 13.93 -1.21 -25.03
C GLY A 81 14.78 -0.28 -24.16
N MET A 82 16.07 -0.62 -24.10
CA MET A 82 17.07 0.09 -23.30
C MET A 82 17.21 1.55 -23.72
N GLY A 83 17.34 2.45 -22.75
CA GLY A 83 17.43 3.89 -22.97
C GLY A 83 16.10 4.59 -23.23
N SER A 84 14.98 3.85 -23.17
CA SER A 84 13.65 4.46 -23.12
C SER A 84 13.45 5.26 -21.83
N TRP A 85 12.49 6.20 -21.82
CA TRP A 85 12.19 7.00 -20.63
C TRP A 85 11.76 6.12 -19.44
N ALA A 86 11.07 5.01 -19.71
CA ALA A 86 10.60 4.08 -18.68
C ALA A 86 11.76 3.27 -18.10
N ASP A 87 12.70 2.82 -18.94
CA ASP A 87 13.93 2.16 -18.51
C ASP A 87 14.81 3.09 -17.64
N VAL A 88 14.99 4.35 -18.05
CA VAL A 88 15.78 5.32 -17.28
C VAL A 88 15.16 5.61 -15.90
N LEU A 89 13.83 5.70 -15.82
CA LEU A 89 13.14 6.06 -14.57
C LEU A 89 12.84 4.86 -13.65
N PHE A 90 12.62 3.66 -14.21
CA PHE A 90 12.11 2.49 -13.48
C PHE A 90 12.91 1.20 -13.72
N GLY A 91 13.88 1.19 -14.65
CA GLY A 91 14.68 0.00 -14.97
C GLY A 91 15.48 -0.53 -13.78
N TRP A 92 15.81 0.32 -12.79
CA TRP A 92 16.46 -0.07 -11.54
C TRP A 92 15.63 -1.04 -10.67
N VAL A 93 14.32 -1.16 -10.90
CA VAL A 93 13.46 -2.10 -10.17
C VAL A 93 13.79 -3.56 -10.51
N ILE A 94 14.24 -3.83 -11.74
CA ILE A 94 14.61 -5.17 -12.21
C ILE A 94 15.81 -5.74 -11.45
N PRO A 95 16.98 -5.08 -11.40
CA PRO A 95 18.13 -5.59 -10.64
C PRO A 95 17.87 -5.64 -9.14
N LEU A 96 16.98 -4.80 -8.59
CA LEU A 96 16.59 -4.91 -7.17
C LEU A 96 15.85 -6.21 -6.84
N HIS A 97 15.08 -6.76 -7.79
CA HIS A 97 14.43 -8.06 -7.64
C HIS A 97 15.32 -9.21 -8.15
N GLY A 98 16.52 -8.92 -8.65
CA GLY A 98 17.47 -9.89 -9.21
C GLY A 98 17.29 -10.10 -10.72
N GLN A 99 16.07 -10.33 -11.20
CA GLN A 99 15.77 -10.58 -12.61
C GLN A 99 14.36 -10.13 -13.01
N SER A 100 14.11 -10.00 -14.31
CA SER A 100 12.81 -9.56 -14.84
C SER A 100 11.66 -10.51 -14.45
N GLN A 101 11.88 -11.83 -14.52
CA GLN A 101 10.87 -12.82 -14.18
C GLN A 101 10.40 -12.71 -12.71
N ASP A 102 11.28 -12.28 -11.81
CA ASP A 102 10.93 -12.07 -10.40
C ASP A 102 10.03 -10.83 -10.27
N VAL A 103 10.34 -9.74 -11.00
CA VAL A 103 9.45 -8.57 -11.07
C VAL A 103 8.06 -8.96 -11.59
N HIS A 104 7.97 -9.77 -12.65
CA HIS A 104 6.68 -10.30 -13.12
C HIS A 104 5.94 -11.09 -12.04
N THR A 105 6.65 -11.92 -11.30
CA THR A 105 6.07 -12.77 -10.25
C THR A 105 5.51 -11.92 -9.11
N PHE A 106 6.29 -10.96 -8.60
CA PHE A 106 5.84 -10.08 -7.53
C PHE A 106 4.77 -9.09 -7.99
N HIS A 107 4.81 -8.62 -9.24
CA HIS A 107 3.74 -7.80 -9.81
C HIS A 107 2.41 -8.58 -9.86
N HIS A 108 2.43 -9.85 -10.29
CA HIS A 108 1.23 -10.69 -10.24
C HIS A 108 0.76 -10.95 -8.81
N LEU A 109 1.67 -11.18 -7.86
CA LEU A 109 1.31 -11.34 -6.45
C LEU A 109 0.64 -10.06 -5.91
N GLY A 110 1.17 -8.88 -6.24
CA GLY A 110 0.58 -7.61 -5.88
C GLY A 110 -0.81 -7.40 -6.49
N MET A 111 -1.01 -7.83 -7.74
CA MET A 111 -2.32 -7.84 -8.37
C MET A 111 -3.33 -8.70 -7.60
N TRP A 112 -2.96 -9.91 -7.17
CA TRP A 112 -3.83 -10.75 -6.34
C TRP A 112 -4.21 -10.09 -5.02
N VAL A 113 -3.26 -9.44 -4.34
CA VAL A 113 -3.52 -8.71 -3.09
C VAL A 113 -4.45 -7.51 -3.29
N LEU A 114 -4.49 -6.90 -4.48
CA LEU A 114 -5.42 -5.82 -4.79
C LEU A 114 -6.83 -6.29 -5.13
N ILE A 115 -6.98 -7.51 -5.65
CA ILE A 115 -8.27 -8.05 -6.08
C ILE A 115 -9.03 -8.72 -4.93
N VAL A 116 -8.33 -9.39 -4.02
CA VAL A 116 -8.91 -10.12 -2.88
C VAL A 116 -9.20 -9.19 -1.72
#